data_AF-A0A4P7W5Y3-F1
#
_entry.id   AF-A0A4P7W5Y3-F1
#
_cell.length_a   1.000
_cell.length_b   1.000
_cell.length_c   1.000
_cell.angle_alpha   90.00
_cell.angle_beta   90.00
_cell.angle_gamma   90.00
#
_symmetry.space_group_name_H-M   'P 1'
#
loop_
_entity.id
_entity.type
_entity.pdbx_description
1 polymer ?
#
loop_
_entity_poly.entity_id
_entity_poly.type
_entity_poly.pdbx_seq_one_letter_code
_entity_poly.pdbx_strand_id
1 'polypeptide(L)'
;MKSVTISNREIATMAFDRLCKENKTDAAIRLAHAMLHSQSICLGLGDMEWDIDLTIQKCGGEPRTNYCGYAARFHFSRETEMSEHRYRSIRNEIYGE
;
A
#
# COMPACT_ATOMS: atom_id res chain seq x y z
N MET A 1 16.43 -16.26 7.29
CA MET A 1 16.05 -15.23 6.29
C MET A 1 16.03 -13.89 7.01
N LYS A 2 16.61 -12.83 6.46
CA LYS A 2 16.55 -11.50 7.09
C LYS A 2 15.14 -10.93 6.90
N SER A 3 14.45 -10.67 7.99
CA SER A 3 13.23 -9.85 7.98
C SER A 3 13.59 -8.41 8.24
N VAL A 4 12.87 -7.51 7.59
CA VAL A 4 12.95 -6.06 7.78
C VAL A 4 11.59 -5.58 8.25
N THR A 5 11.61 -4.69 9.23
CA THR A 5 10.41 -3.99 9.69
C THR A 5 10.27 -2.74 8.87
N ILE A 6 9.20 -2.66 8.08
CA ILE A 6 8.95 -1.52 7.18
C ILE A 6 7.73 -0.77 7.67
N SER A 7 7.83 0.55 7.66
CA SER A 7 6.66 1.38 7.97
C SER A 7 5.61 1.22 6.88
N ASN A 8 4.35 1.06 7.28
CA ASN A 8 3.22 1.05 6.34
C ASN A 8 3.15 2.34 5.52
N ARG A 9 3.70 3.44 6.03
CA ARG A 9 3.84 4.68 5.28
C ARG A 9 4.80 4.54 4.10
N GLU A 10 5.89 3.81 4.27
CA GLU A 10 6.83 3.51 3.19
C GLU A 10 6.18 2.59 2.15
N ILE A 11 5.45 1.57 2.60
CA ILE A 11 4.63 0.71 1.73
C ILE A 11 3.60 1.52 0.95
N ALA A 12 2.92 2.47 1.59
CA ALA A 12 1.98 3.37 0.92
C ALA A 12 2.66 4.29 -0.11
N THR A 13 3.89 4.73 0.17
CA THR A 13 4.68 5.55 -0.76
C THR A 13 5.07 4.73 -2.00
N MET A 14 5.55 3.50 -1.80
CA MET A 14 5.81 2.57 -2.92
C MET A 14 4.53 2.28 -3.72
N ALA A 15 3.40 2.11 -3.04
CA ALA A 15 2.12 1.89 -3.70
C ALA A 15 1.69 3.11 -4.53
N PHE A 16 1.89 4.32 -4.01
CA PHE A 16 1.65 5.57 -4.75
C PHE A 16 2.51 5.64 -6.02
N ASP A 17 3.82 5.39 -5.92
CA ASP A 17 4.72 5.45 -7.07
C ASP A 17 4.35 4.41 -8.13
N ARG A 18 3.90 3.22 -7.70
CA ARG A 18 3.38 2.20 -8.62
C ARG A 18 2.08 2.63 -9.31
N LEU A 19 1.13 3.22 -8.59
CA LEU A 19 -0.11 3.75 -9.18
C LEU A 19 0.19 4.86 -10.20
N CYS A 20 1.18 5.72 -9.93
CA CYS A 20 1.65 6.73 -10.87
C CYS A 20 2.22 6.09 -12.15
N LYS A 21 2.98 5.01 -12.04
CA LYS A 21 3.48 4.25 -13.21
C LYS A 21 2.38 3.55 -14.00
N GLU A 22 1.36 3.03 -13.32
CA GLU A 22 0.18 2.41 -13.96
C GLU A 22 -0.81 3.44 -14.53
N ASN A 23 -0.50 4.75 -14.47
CA ASN A 23 -1.34 5.86 -14.91
C ASN A 23 -2.73 5.90 -14.23
N LYS A 24 -2.84 5.34 -13.02
CA LYS A 24 -4.05 5.33 -12.19
C LYS A 24 -4.13 6.60 -11.33
N THR A 25 -4.29 7.74 -12.00
CA THR A 25 -4.21 9.08 -11.39
C THR A 25 -5.22 9.27 -10.25
N ASP A 26 -6.47 8.83 -10.43
CA ASP A 26 -7.51 9.01 -9.40
C ASP A 26 -7.22 8.22 -8.12
N ALA A 27 -6.77 6.97 -8.27
CA ALA A 27 -6.34 6.12 -7.16
C ALA A 27 -5.11 6.71 -6.45
N ALA A 28 -4.13 7.21 -7.22
CA ALA A 28 -2.93 7.84 -6.68
C ALA A 28 -3.27 9.12 -5.89
N ILE A 29 -4.12 9.99 -6.43
CA ILE A 29 -4.58 11.23 -5.76
C ILE A 29 -5.28 10.88 -4.45
N ARG A 30 -6.15 9.87 -4.45
CA ARG A 30 -6.88 9.46 -3.25
C ARG A 30 -5.97 8.88 -2.18
N LEU A 31 -4.99 8.07 -2.58
CA LEU A 31 -3.98 7.53 -1.67
C LEU A 31 -3.12 8.67 -1.07
N ALA A 32 -2.65 9.60 -1.90
CA ALA A 32 -1.88 10.77 -1.45
C ALA A 32 -2.69 11.65 -0.49
N HIS A 33 -3.96 11.92 -0.81
CA HIS A 33 -4.86 12.68 0.06
C HIS A 33 -5.01 12.00 1.43
N ALA A 34 -5.21 10.68 1.45
CA ALA A 34 -5.31 9.91 2.69
C ALA A 34 -3.99 9.91 3.48
N MET A 35 -2.83 9.84 2.83
CA MET A 35 -1.53 9.90 3.49
C MET A 35 -1.24 11.26 4.14
N LEU A 36 -1.79 12.35 3.58
CA LEU A 36 -1.60 13.71 4.09
C LEU A 36 -2.58 14.07 5.21
N HIS A 37 -3.83 13.62 5.13
CA HIS A 37 -4.92 14.09 6.00
C HIS A 37 -5.42 13.04 7.00
N SER A 38 -5.06 11.76 6.82
CA SER A 38 -5.59 10.66 7.62
C SER A 38 -4.47 9.74 8.14
N GLN A 39 -4.70 9.11 9.29
CA GLN A 39 -3.81 8.07 9.82
C GLN A 39 -4.08 6.69 9.21
N SER A 40 -5.16 6.55 8.46
CA SER A 40 -5.56 5.34 7.77
C SER A 40 -6.41 5.64 6.54
N ILE A 41 -6.37 4.77 5.54
CA ILE A 41 -7.29 4.78 4.41
C ILE A 41 -8.29 3.62 4.56
N CYS A 42 -9.56 3.91 4.33
CA CYS A 42 -10.59 2.90 4.15
C CYS A 42 -10.66 2.53 2.67
N LEU A 43 -10.50 1.24 2.38
CA LEU A 43 -10.53 0.62 1.07
C LEU A 43 -11.90 -0.07 0.95
N GLY A 44 -12.85 0.63 0.33
CA GLY A 44 -14.21 0.13 0.08
C GLY A 44 -14.30 -0.80 -1.14
N LEU A 45 -15.52 -1.11 -1.57
CA LEU A 45 -15.81 -1.98 -2.72
C LEU A 45 -15.80 -1.27 -4.08
N GLY A 46 -15.29 -0.03 -4.17
CA GLY A 46 -15.16 0.68 -5.44
C GLY A 46 -13.95 0.21 -6.23
N ASP A 47 -14.03 0.29 -7.57
CA ASP A 47 -12.94 -0.13 -8.46
C ASP A 47 -11.61 0.60 -8.15
N MET A 48 -11.68 1.88 -7.78
CA MET A 48 -10.51 2.67 -7.38
C MET A 48 -9.90 2.18 -6.07
N GLU A 49 -10.72 1.90 -5.07
CA GLU A 49 -10.28 1.39 -3.78
C GLU A 49 -9.69 -0.02 -3.88
N TRP A 50 -10.25 -0.84 -4.78
CA TRP A 50 -9.70 -2.14 -5.13
C TRP A 50 -8.30 -2.02 -5.74
N ASP A 51 -8.09 -1.05 -6.63
CA ASP A 51 -6.78 -0.79 -7.22
C ASP A 51 -5.74 -0.38 -6.17
N ILE A 52 -6.11 0.47 -5.22
CA ILE A 52 -5.25 0.86 -4.09
C ILE A 52 -4.94 -0.35 -3.20
N ASP A 53 -5.95 -1.14 -2.86
CA ASP A 53 -5.80 -2.34 -2.03
C ASP A 53 -4.84 -3.35 -2.67
N LEU A 54 -5.07 -3.68 -3.95
CA LEU A 54 -4.23 -4.58 -4.71
C LEU A 54 -2.79 -4.07 -4.79
N THR A 55 -2.59 -2.76 -4.93
CA THR A 55 -1.25 -2.18 -5.03
C THR A 55 -0.51 -2.21 -3.71
N ILE A 56 -1.20 -1.93 -2.59
CA ILE A 56 -0.63 -2.04 -1.24
C ILE A 56 -0.25 -3.49 -0.93
N GLN A 57 -1.11 -4.46 -1.27
CA GLN A 57 -0.82 -5.89 -1.12
C GLN A 57 0.40 -6.33 -1.93
N LYS A 58 0.51 -5.87 -3.19
CA LYS A 58 1.69 -6.12 -4.03
C LYS A 58 2.96 -5.53 -3.41
N CYS A 59 2.86 -4.39 -2.74
CA CYS A 59 3.96 -3.76 -2.01
C CYS A 59 4.28 -4.43 -0.66
N GLY A 60 3.55 -5.49 -0.28
CA GLY A 60 3.77 -6.24 0.95
C GLY A 60 2.98 -5.75 2.15
N GLY A 61 2.10 -4.77 1.97
CA GLY A 61 1.20 -4.34 3.04
C GLY A 61 0.08 -5.35 3.26
N GLU A 62 -0.27 -5.56 4.52
CA GLU A 62 -1.48 -6.31 4.88
C GLU A 62 -2.56 -5.31 5.33
N PRO A 63 -3.42 -4.82 4.41
CA PRO A 63 -4.65 -4.15 4.82
C PRO A 63 -5.51 -5.20 5.55
N ARG A 64 -5.38 -5.26 6.88
CA ARG A 64 -6.04 -6.28 7.72
C ARG A 64 -7.54 -6.31 7.43
N THR A 65 -7.97 -7.35 6.74
CA THR A 65 -9.36 -7.78 6.53
C THR A 65 -9.87 -8.47 7.80
N ASN A 66 -9.93 -7.75 8.91
CA ASN A 66 -10.63 -8.29 10.09
C ASN A 66 -12.14 -8.20 9.83
N TYR A 67 -12.68 -9.29 9.29
CA TYR A 67 -14.05 -9.81 9.33
C TYR A 67 -15.24 -8.81 9.37
N CYS A 68 -16.13 -9.01 8.40
CA CYS A 68 -17.49 -8.45 8.23
C CYS A 68 -17.62 -7.19 7.36
N GLY A 69 -17.61 -7.39 6.04
CA GLY A 69 -18.72 -6.89 5.21
C GLY A 69 -18.47 -5.73 4.26
N TYR A 70 -17.73 -4.65 4.60
CA TYR A 70 -17.86 -3.43 3.77
C TYR A 70 -16.63 -2.52 3.56
N ALA A 71 -15.48 -2.69 4.23
CA ALA A 71 -14.23 -2.00 3.88
C ALA A 71 -13.01 -2.57 4.59
N ALA A 72 -11.89 -2.76 3.88
CA ALA A 72 -10.57 -3.00 4.50
C ALA A 72 -9.99 -1.67 4.99
N ARG A 73 -9.17 -1.68 6.05
CA ARG A 73 -8.51 -0.46 6.54
C ARG A 73 -7.01 -0.64 6.60
N PHE A 74 -6.29 0.24 5.91
CA PHE A 74 -4.84 0.29 5.95
C PHE A 74 -4.39 1.44 6.84
N HIS A 75 -3.67 1.13 7.92
CA HIS A 75 -3.14 2.12 8.85
C HIS A 75 -1.70 2.47 8.49
N PHE A 76 -1.41 3.75 8.25
CA PHE A 76 -0.08 4.22 7.89
C PHE A 76 0.90 4.22 9.08
N SER A 77 0.38 4.27 10.31
CA SER A 77 1.17 4.30 11.55
C SER A 77 1.66 2.93 12.01
N ARG A 78 1.29 1.85 11.30
CA ARG A 78 1.72 0.49 11.64
C ARG A 78 3.01 0.15 10.90
N GLU A 79 3.62 -0.92 11.35
CA GLU A 79 4.78 -1.52 10.70
C GLU A 79 4.41 -2.93 10.26
N THR A 80 4.95 -3.35 9.12
CA THR A 80 4.80 -4.70 8.59
C THR A 80 6.17 -5.34 8.51
N GLU A 81 6.28 -6.52 9.12
CA GLU A 81 7.46 -7.36 8.98
C GLU A 81 7.40 -8.06 7.63
N MET A 82 8.47 -7.91 6.84
CA MET A 82 8.57 -8.46 5.50
C MET A 82 9.97 -9.04 5.28
N SER A 83 10.10 -10.02 4.38
CA SER A 83 11.42 -10.50 4.01
C SER A 83 12.19 -9.44 3.21
N GLU A 84 13.46 -9.22 3.57
CA GLU A 84 14.33 -8.22 2.91
C GLU A 84 14.41 -8.47 1.39
N HIS A 85 14.44 -9.74 0.98
CA HIS A 85 14.44 -10.13 -0.43
C HIS A 85 13.18 -9.68 -1.16
N ARG A 86 12.00 -9.81 -0.54
CA ARG A 86 10.72 -9.41 -1.16
C ARG A 86 10.61 -7.89 -1.24
N TYR A 87 11.03 -7.17 -0.20
CA TYR A 87 11.10 -5.71 -0.23
C TYR A 87 12.04 -5.19 -1.32
N ARG A 88 13.28 -5.71 -1.38
CA ARG A 88 14.24 -5.35 -2.44
C ARG A 88 13.69 -5.65 -3.83
N SER A 89 13.03 -6.80 -4.02
CA SER A 89 12.42 -7.15 -5.31
C SER A 89 11.34 -6.15 -5.75
N ILE A 90 10.46 -5.74 -4.83
CA ILE A 90 9.40 -4.76 -5.11
C ILE A 90 10.01 -3.39 -5.39
N ARG A 91 10.98 -2.97 -4.58
CA ARG A 91 11.69 -1.71 -4.77
C ARG A 91 12.40 -1.68 -6.12
N ASN A 92 13.03 -2.78 -6.53
CA ASN A 92 13.67 -2.88 -7.85
C ASN A 92 12.64 -2.88 -9.00
N GLU A 93 11.47 -3.49 -8.83
CA GLU A 93 10.38 -3.41 -9.81
C GLU A 93 9.87 -1.95 -9.98
N ILE A 94 9.80 -1.20 -8.88
CA ILE A 94 9.27 0.17 -8.85
C ILE A 94 10.32 1.21 -9.23
N TYR A 95 11.60 1.06 -8.87
CA TYR A 95 12.62 2.09 -9.11
C TYR A 95 13.72 1.66 -10.09
N GLY A 96 13.81 0.38 -10.44
CA GLY A 96 14.78 -0.14 -11.41
C GLY A 96 16.22 -0.19 -10.90
N GLU A 97 16.43 -0.21 -9.57
CA GLU A 97 17.77 -0.38 -8.95
C GLU A 97 18.22 -1.84 -8.90
#